data_AF-A0A434QRY1-F1
#
_entry.id   AF-A0A434QRY1-F1
#
_cell.length_a   1.000
_cell.length_b   1.000
_cell.length_c   1.000
_cell.angle_alpha   90.00
_cell.angle_beta   90.00
_cell.angle_gamma   90.00
#
_symmetry.space_group_name_H-M   'P 1'
#
loop_
_entity.id
_entity.type
_entity.pdbx_description
1 polymer ?
#
loop_
_entity_poly.entity_id
_entity_poly.type
_entity_poly.pdbx_seq_one_letter_code
_entity_poly.pdbx_strand_id
1 'polypeptide(L)'
;TISDPLCPLEKVLAKFADQAPEVTLEVVTRPPSELLRAILVGQIQIAIASFPRTALGLEYIPLYDEVQSFYCGVDHPLFSTSDEEIDVGIVREHKLVSRTYWGQRDLKIFESVEPRARVSDMEAAARLILSGRFLGYLPDHYAKQFVAQGRIR
;
A
#
# COMPACT_ATOMS: atom_id res chain seq x y z
N THR A 1 5.61 -4.95 0.20
CA THR A 1 6.45 -4.53 -0.97
C THR A 1 7.83 -5.20 -0.87
N ILE A 2 8.81 -4.97 -1.77
CA ILE A 2 10.15 -5.60 -1.64
C ILE A 2 10.86 -5.27 -0.32
N SER A 3 10.50 -4.16 0.33
CA SER A 3 11.03 -3.79 1.64
C SER A 3 10.39 -4.53 2.82
N ASP A 4 9.40 -5.38 2.59
CA ASP A 4 8.65 -6.06 3.64
C ASP A 4 9.43 -7.28 4.19
N PRO A 5 9.89 -7.25 5.45
CA PRO A 5 10.66 -8.36 6.01
C PRO A 5 9.80 -9.60 6.34
N LEU A 6 8.48 -9.44 6.46
CA LEU A 6 7.55 -10.54 6.77
C LEU A 6 7.09 -11.29 5.51
N CYS A 7 7.35 -10.73 4.32
CA CYS A 7 7.03 -11.34 3.04
C CYS A 7 8.29 -11.49 2.17
N PRO A 8 9.21 -12.43 2.50
CA PRO A 8 10.42 -12.69 1.73
C PRO A 8 10.11 -13.50 0.47
N LEU A 9 9.27 -12.94 -0.41
CA LEU A 9 8.77 -13.61 -1.61
C LEU A 9 9.91 -14.04 -2.53
N GLU A 10 11.01 -13.28 -2.58
CA GLU A 10 12.22 -13.63 -3.33
C GLU A 10 12.83 -14.96 -2.89
N LYS A 11 12.81 -15.28 -1.59
CA LYS A 11 13.29 -16.57 -1.07
C LYS A 11 12.32 -17.71 -1.37
N VAL A 12 11.02 -17.42 -1.38
CA VAL A 12 9.98 -18.40 -1.74
C VAL A 12 10.07 -18.74 -3.22
N LEU A 13 10.22 -17.74 -4.08
CA LEU A 13 10.38 -17.92 -5.53
C LEU A 13 11.66 -18.69 -5.86
N ALA A 14 12.77 -18.42 -5.17
CA ALA A 14 14.00 -19.20 -5.32
C ALA A 14 13.78 -20.69 -5.00
N LYS A 15 13.17 -20.99 -3.84
CA LYS A 15 12.84 -22.38 -3.46
C LYS A 15 11.90 -23.05 -4.45
N PHE A 16 10.94 -22.31 -5.00
CA PHE A 16 10.02 -22.83 -6.00
C PHE A 16 10.75 -23.18 -7.30
N ALA A 17 11.64 -22.30 -7.78
CA ALA A 17 12.44 -22.54 -8.97
C ALA A 17 13.35 -23.79 -8.81
N ASP A 18 13.92 -24.01 -7.62
CA ASP A 18 14.71 -25.22 -7.32
C ASP A 18 13.85 -26.50 -7.32
N GLN A 19 12.61 -26.43 -6.81
CA GLN A 19 11.71 -27.57 -6.70
C GLN A 19 10.99 -27.91 -8.01
N ALA A 20 10.79 -26.94 -8.89
CA ALA A 20 10.02 -27.07 -10.12
C ALA A 20 10.74 -26.37 -11.30
N PRO A 21 11.92 -26.87 -11.72
CA PRO A 21 12.78 -26.18 -12.68
C PRO A 21 12.18 -26.04 -14.09
N GLU A 22 11.24 -26.92 -14.45
CA GLU A 22 10.56 -26.90 -15.76
C GLU A 22 9.36 -25.95 -15.80
N VAL A 23 8.97 -25.35 -14.66
CA VAL A 23 7.83 -24.42 -14.60
C VAL A 23 8.27 -23.03 -15.03
N THR A 24 7.56 -22.45 -16.01
CA THR A 24 7.68 -21.03 -16.34
C THR A 24 6.84 -20.19 -15.38
N LEU A 25 7.48 -19.27 -14.66
CA LEU A 25 6.79 -18.31 -13.78
C LEU A 25 6.42 -17.05 -14.55
N GLU A 26 5.13 -16.70 -14.53
CA GLU A 26 4.63 -15.38 -14.95
C GLU A 26 4.23 -14.57 -13.70
N VAL A 27 4.82 -13.39 -13.52
CA VAL A 27 4.55 -12.51 -12.38
C VAL A 27 3.99 -11.19 -12.88
N VAL A 28 2.78 -10.85 -12.44
CA VAL A 28 2.10 -9.60 -12.79
C VAL A 28 1.75 -8.81 -11.54
N THR A 29 1.89 -7.48 -11.60
CA THR A 29 1.43 -6.57 -10.54
C THR A 29 0.24 -5.78 -11.05
N ARG A 30 -0.90 -5.89 -10.36
CA ARG A 30 -2.16 -5.21 -10.71
C ARG A 30 -2.92 -4.83 -9.43
N PRO A 31 -3.88 -3.91 -9.50
CA PRO A 31 -4.77 -3.63 -8.38
C PRO A 31 -5.53 -4.89 -7.89
N PRO A 32 -5.77 -5.04 -6.58
CA PRO A 32 -6.50 -6.17 -5.98
C PRO A 32 -7.81 -6.57 -6.69
N SER A 33 -8.61 -5.60 -7.16
CA SER A 33 -9.85 -5.88 -7.89
C SER A 33 -9.61 -6.58 -9.23
N GLU A 34 -8.51 -6.22 -9.92
CA GLU A 34 -8.12 -6.86 -11.17
C GLU A 34 -7.51 -8.24 -10.94
N LEU A 35 -6.75 -8.42 -9.85
CA LEU A 35 -6.23 -9.72 -9.44
C LEU A 35 -7.36 -10.71 -9.11
N LEU A 36 -8.38 -10.28 -8.36
CA LEU A 36 -9.56 -11.11 -8.08
C LEU A 36 -10.26 -11.55 -9.37
N ARG A 37 -10.47 -10.61 -10.30
CA ARG A 37 -11.06 -10.94 -11.61
C ARG A 37 -10.18 -11.92 -12.38
N ALA A 38 -8.87 -11.70 -12.41
CA ALA A 38 -7.92 -12.55 -13.12
C ALA A 38 -7.89 -13.98 -12.59
N ILE A 39 -7.94 -14.19 -11.26
CA ILE A 39 -8.06 -15.55 -10.69
C ILE A 39 -9.39 -16.18 -11.11
N LEU A 40 -10.50 -15.47 -10.97
CA LEU A 40 -11.83 -16.01 -11.24
C LEU A 40 -12.00 -16.47 -12.70
N VAL A 41 -11.35 -15.81 -13.66
CA VAL A 41 -11.36 -16.20 -15.07
C VAL A 41 -10.21 -17.12 -15.47
N GLY A 42 -9.39 -17.58 -14.51
CA GLY A 42 -8.29 -18.52 -14.74
C GLY A 42 -7.06 -17.93 -15.46
N GLN A 43 -6.90 -16.60 -15.47
CA GLN A 43 -5.72 -15.93 -16.06
C GLN A 43 -4.48 -16.03 -15.17
N ILE A 44 -4.66 -16.12 -13.85
CA ILE A 44 -3.59 -16.36 -12.87
C ILE A 44 -4.06 -17.43 -11.90
N GLN A 45 -3.11 -18.18 -11.33
CA GLN A 45 -3.42 -19.28 -10.40
C GLN A 45 -3.37 -18.83 -8.94
N ILE A 46 -2.57 -17.81 -8.62
CA ILE A 46 -2.33 -17.31 -7.26
C ILE A 46 -2.31 -15.78 -7.30
N ALA A 47 -2.91 -15.13 -6.30
CA ALA A 47 -2.72 -13.70 -6.05
C ALA A 47 -2.38 -13.45 -4.59
N ILE A 48 -1.39 -12.58 -4.37
CA ILE A 48 -0.95 -12.14 -3.07
C ILE A 48 -1.27 -10.65 -2.98
N ALA A 49 -2.27 -10.29 -2.17
CA ALA A 49 -2.65 -8.91 -1.96
C ALA A 49 -3.46 -8.74 -0.68
N SER A 50 -3.54 -7.51 -0.19
CA SER A 50 -4.58 -7.12 0.76
C SER A 50 -5.90 -6.92 0.00
N PHE A 51 -6.86 -7.81 0.21
CA PHE A 51 -8.16 -7.76 -0.46
C PHE A 51 -9.20 -7.11 0.44
N PRO A 52 -9.62 -5.87 0.16
CA PRO A 52 -10.62 -5.19 0.99
C PRO A 52 -12.04 -5.74 0.70
N ARG A 53 -12.21 -6.55 -0.34
CA ARG A 53 -13.43 -7.33 -0.61
C ARG A 53 -13.02 -8.73 -1.03
N THR A 54 -13.79 -9.72 -0.62
CA THR A 54 -13.64 -11.11 -1.08
C THR A 54 -14.71 -11.43 -2.12
N ALA A 55 -14.36 -12.31 -3.05
CA ALA A 55 -15.26 -12.97 -3.98
C ALA A 55 -15.53 -14.42 -3.55
N LEU A 56 -16.75 -14.91 -3.80
CA LEU A 56 -17.12 -16.31 -3.61
C LEU A 56 -16.36 -17.22 -4.59
N GLY A 57 -16.14 -18.47 -4.20
CA GLY A 57 -15.48 -19.46 -5.05
C GLY A 57 -13.96 -19.41 -5.05
N LEU A 58 -13.36 -18.61 -4.16
CA LEU A 58 -11.91 -18.57 -3.95
C LEU A 58 -11.58 -19.00 -2.52
N GLU A 59 -10.43 -19.65 -2.36
CA GLU A 59 -9.82 -19.91 -1.06
C GLU A 59 -8.95 -18.71 -0.66
N TYR A 60 -9.05 -18.30 0.61
CA TYR A 60 -8.28 -17.20 1.16
C TYR A 60 -7.45 -17.70 2.34
N ILE A 61 -6.13 -17.53 2.23
CA ILE A 61 -5.18 -17.91 3.27
C ILE A 61 -4.62 -16.62 3.88
N PRO A 62 -4.90 -16.31 5.16
CA PRO A 62 -4.29 -15.17 5.82
C PRO A 62 -2.78 -15.42 5.97
N LEU A 63 -1.96 -14.44 5.58
CA LEU A 63 -0.50 -14.55 5.66
C LEU A 63 0.06 -13.90 6.92
N TYR A 64 -0.20 -12.59 7.10
CA TYR A 64 0.21 -11.78 8.25
C TYR A 64 -0.48 -10.41 8.19
N ASP A 65 -0.34 -9.63 9.26
CA ASP A 65 -0.79 -8.24 9.33
C ASP A 65 0.35 -7.28 8.99
N GLU A 66 0.11 -6.34 8.06
CA GLU A 66 1.05 -5.30 7.66
C GLU A 66 0.67 -3.97 8.33
N VAL A 67 1.60 -3.37 9.09
CA VAL A 67 1.37 -2.08 9.74
C VAL A 67 1.42 -0.95 8.71
N GLN A 68 0.43 -0.07 8.74
CA GLN A 68 0.32 1.12 7.91
C GLN A 68 0.25 2.35 8.80
N SER A 69 1.10 3.33 8.55
CA SER A 69 1.08 4.63 9.23
C SER A 69 0.80 5.75 8.24
N PHE A 70 0.42 6.92 8.76
CA PHE A 70 0.06 8.09 7.97
C PHE A 70 1.21 9.09 7.98
N TYR A 71 1.70 9.46 6.79
CA TYR A 71 2.96 10.20 6.64
C TYR A 71 2.78 11.55 5.96
N CYS A 72 3.69 12.47 6.29
CA CYS A 72 3.89 13.73 5.58
C CYS A 72 5.36 13.88 5.14
N GLY A 73 5.60 14.57 4.01
CA GLY A 73 6.95 14.88 3.54
C GLY A 73 7.57 16.09 4.25
N VAL A 74 8.90 16.21 4.20
CA VAL A 74 9.67 17.30 4.84
C VAL A 74 9.23 18.71 4.48
N ASP A 75 8.76 18.91 3.24
CA ASP A 75 8.27 20.21 2.76
C ASP A 75 6.77 20.44 3.05
N HIS A 76 6.11 19.54 3.78
CA HIS A 76 4.70 19.68 4.16
C HIS A 76 4.55 20.59 5.39
N PRO A 77 3.52 21.47 5.45
CA PRO A 77 3.31 22.36 6.61
C PRO A 77 3.24 21.64 7.96
N LEU A 78 2.63 20.45 7.98
CA LEU A 78 2.54 19.62 9.17
C LEU A 78 3.85 18.94 9.56
N PHE A 79 4.93 19.06 8.81
CA PHE A 79 6.18 18.37 9.14
C PHE A 79 6.84 18.88 10.43
N SER A 80 6.61 20.15 10.79
CA SER A 80 7.18 20.75 12.01
C SER A 80 6.15 20.96 13.13
N THR A 81 4.90 20.54 12.92
CA THR A 81 3.80 20.63 13.91
C THR A 81 3.91 19.50 14.93
N SER A 82 3.60 19.73 16.21
CA SER A 82 3.65 18.63 17.19
C SER A 82 2.57 17.60 16.92
N ASP A 83 2.81 16.32 17.21
CA ASP A 83 1.83 15.25 16.96
C ASP A 83 0.57 15.43 17.81
N GLU A 84 0.70 16.01 19.01
CA GLU A 84 -0.43 16.35 19.90
C GLU A 84 -1.33 17.46 19.34
N GLU A 85 -0.81 18.26 18.41
CA GLU A 85 -1.55 19.34 17.76
C GLU A 85 -2.25 18.85 16.48
N ILE A 86 -1.86 17.69 15.93
CA ILE A 86 -2.42 17.18 14.67
C ILE A 86 -3.63 16.29 14.98
N ASP A 87 -4.82 16.83 14.76
CA ASP A 87 -6.06 16.07 14.80
C ASP A 87 -6.62 15.76 13.39
N VAL A 88 -7.69 14.98 13.35
CA VAL A 88 -8.41 14.65 12.11
C VAL A 88 -8.93 15.90 11.40
N GLY A 89 -9.31 16.94 12.14
CA GLY A 89 -9.80 18.21 11.59
C GLY A 89 -8.71 18.89 10.76
N ILE A 90 -7.52 19.06 11.33
CA ILE A 90 -6.37 19.66 10.65
C ILE A 90 -5.98 18.85 9.42
N VAL A 91 -5.87 17.53 9.53
CA VAL A 91 -5.47 16.66 8.41
C VAL A 91 -6.41 16.83 7.21
N ARG A 92 -7.72 17.02 7.45
CA ARG A 92 -8.73 17.19 6.39
C ARG A 92 -8.60 18.50 5.61
N GLU A 93 -7.92 19.50 6.15
CA GLU A 93 -7.66 20.76 5.45
C GLU A 93 -6.56 20.62 4.39
N HIS A 94 -5.80 19.52 4.43
CA HIS A 94 -4.70 19.25 3.50
C HIS A 94 -5.10 18.30 2.37
N LYS A 95 -4.22 18.22 1.36
CA LYS A 95 -4.43 17.34 0.20
C LYS A 95 -4.14 15.90 0.59
N LEU A 96 -5.17 15.05 0.54
CA LEU A 96 -5.04 13.63 0.85
C LEU A 96 -4.84 12.78 -0.40
N VAL A 97 -4.01 11.74 -0.27
CA VAL A 97 -3.89 10.65 -1.23
C VAL A 97 -4.84 9.52 -0.82
N SER A 98 -5.63 9.01 -1.78
CA SER A 98 -6.41 7.79 -1.61
C SER A 98 -5.86 6.64 -2.45
N ARG A 99 -6.00 5.42 -1.94
CA ARG A 99 -5.67 4.20 -2.67
C ARG A 99 -6.90 3.70 -3.39
N THR A 100 -6.87 3.71 -4.73
CA THR A 100 -8.03 3.34 -5.57
C THR A 100 -8.55 1.95 -5.22
N TYR A 101 -7.64 1.01 -4.95
CA TYR A 101 -7.96 -0.37 -4.63
C TYR A 101 -8.59 -0.58 -3.25
N TRP A 102 -8.47 0.37 -2.32
CA TRP A 102 -9.19 0.33 -1.03
C TRP A 102 -10.57 0.98 -1.09
N GLY A 103 -10.93 1.62 -2.21
CA GLY A 103 -12.22 2.28 -2.38
C GLY A 103 -12.45 3.39 -1.34
N GLN A 104 -11.42 4.19 -1.05
CA GLN A 104 -11.44 5.30 -0.08
C GLN A 104 -11.65 4.89 1.39
N ARG A 105 -11.59 3.60 1.72
CA ARG A 105 -11.68 3.14 3.12
C ARG A 105 -10.57 3.68 4.00
N ASP A 106 -9.42 3.95 3.40
CA ASP A 106 -8.30 4.65 4.03
C ASP A 106 -8.64 6.10 4.40
N LEU A 107 -9.66 6.70 3.79
CA LEU A 107 -10.13 8.05 4.13
C LEU A 107 -11.35 8.08 5.05
N LYS A 108 -11.84 6.92 5.51
CA LYS A 108 -13.04 6.86 6.35
C LYS A 108 -12.87 7.63 7.67
N ILE A 109 -11.67 7.58 8.26
CA ILE A 109 -11.33 8.31 9.49
C ILE A 109 -11.37 9.84 9.29
N PHE A 110 -11.17 10.30 8.06
CA PHE A 110 -11.22 11.71 7.66
C PHE A 110 -12.61 12.10 7.13
N GLU A 111 -13.66 11.42 7.61
CA GLU A 111 -15.06 11.61 7.18
C GLU A 111 -15.26 11.54 5.66
N SER A 112 -14.47 10.70 4.98
CA SER A 112 -14.55 10.51 3.52
C SER A 112 -14.38 11.81 2.71
N VAL A 113 -13.49 12.70 3.16
CA VAL A 113 -13.06 13.87 2.38
C VAL A 113 -12.63 13.45 0.97
N GLU A 114 -13.02 14.25 -0.04
CA GLU A 114 -12.64 13.99 -1.42
C GLU A 114 -11.12 14.09 -1.59
N PRO A 115 -10.43 13.00 -1.98
CA PRO A 115 -8.99 13.01 -2.16
C PRO A 115 -8.57 13.94 -3.29
N ARG A 116 -7.40 14.56 -3.14
CA ARG A 116 -6.79 15.38 -4.20
C ARG A 116 -5.83 14.59 -5.07
N ALA A 117 -5.57 13.33 -4.73
CA ALA A 117 -4.88 12.37 -5.58
C ALA A 117 -5.39 10.94 -5.35
N ARG A 118 -5.37 10.13 -6.42
CA ARG A 118 -5.75 8.72 -6.39
C ARG A 118 -4.59 7.91 -6.97
N VAL A 119 -4.16 6.87 -6.26
CA VAL A 119 -3.01 6.03 -6.66
C VAL A 119 -3.36 4.56 -6.67
N SER A 120 -2.70 3.82 -7.56
CA SER A 120 -2.84 2.36 -7.74
C SER A 120 -1.77 1.55 -7.01
N ASP A 121 -0.68 2.17 -6.59
CA ASP A 121 0.49 1.51 -6.03
C ASP A 121 1.20 2.37 -4.97
N MET A 122 2.09 1.74 -4.22
CA MET A 122 2.78 2.35 -3.08
C MET A 122 3.89 3.31 -3.49
N GLU A 123 4.49 3.12 -4.66
CA GLU A 123 5.51 4.04 -5.16
C GLU A 123 4.90 5.39 -5.53
N ALA A 124 3.75 5.37 -6.22
CA ALA A 124 2.99 6.56 -6.53
C ALA A 124 2.54 7.30 -5.25
N ALA A 125 2.06 6.58 -4.24
CA ALA A 125 1.72 7.16 -2.94
C ALA A 125 2.93 7.87 -2.30
N ALA A 126 4.07 7.19 -2.24
CA ALA A 126 5.28 7.76 -1.63
C ALA A 126 5.80 8.96 -2.41
N ARG A 127 5.76 8.95 -3.75
CA ARG A 127 6.15 10.11 -4.57
C ARG A 127 5.33 11.35 -4.25
N LEU A 128 4.02 11.19 -4.05
CA LEU A 128 3.13 12.30 -3.67
C LEU A 128 3.43 12.80 -2.26
N ILE A 129 3.63 11.90 -1.28
CA ILE A 129 3.97 12.28 0.10
C ILE A 129 5.32 13.00 0.14
N LEU A 130 6.35 12.43 -0.50
CA LEU A 130 7.70 12.99 -0.60
C LEU A 130 7.76 14.32 -1.34
N SER A 131 6.74 14.69 -2.12
CA SER A 131 6.65 16.02 -2.71
C SER A 131 6.37 17.13 -1.69
N GLY A 132 6.01 16.76 -0.46
CA GLY A 132 5.61 17.69 0.61
C GLY A 132 4.25 18.34 0.37
N ARG A 133 3.47 17.90 -0.64
CA ARG A 133 2.17 18.49 -0.98
C ARG A 133 0.98 17.64 -0.61
N PHE A 134 1.20 16.40 -0.20
CA PHE A 134 0.14 15.45 0.11
C PHE A 134 0.41 14.68 1.40
N LEU A 135 -0.66 14.23 2.04
CA LEU A 135 -0.66 13.30 3.16
C LEU A 135 -1.23 11.95 2.72
N GLY A 136 -0.72 10.85 3.26
CA GLY A 136 -1.22 9.53 2.88
C GLY A 136 -0.61 8.38 3.68
N TYR A 137 -1.18 7.19 3.50
CA TYR A 137 -0.70 5.97 4.13
C TYR A 137 0.45 5.32 3.36
N LEU A 138 1.44 4.81 4.10
CA LEU A 138 2.46 3.89 3.59
C LEU A 138 2.66 2.74 4.59
N PRO A 139 3.11 1.56 4.12
CA PRO A 139 3.63 0.53 5.01
C PRO A 139 4.88 1.03 5.75
N ASP A 140 4.97 0.76 7.05
CA ASP A 140 6.07 1.23 7.90
C ASP A 140 7.44 0.77 7.37
N HIS A 141 7.53 -0.49 6.93
CA HIS A 141 8.77 -1.04 6.38
C HIS A 141 9.20 -0.33 5.08
N TYR A 142 8.25 0.20 4.29
CA TYR A 142 8.53 0.92 3.05
C TYR A 142 8.94 2.38 3.32
N ALA A 143 8.27 3.00 4.30
CA ALA A 143 8.53 4.35 4.78
C ALA A 143 9.85 4.48 5.55
N LYS A 144 10.31 3.41 6.22
CA LYS A 144 11.47 3.39 7.13
C LYS A 144 12.71 4.10 6.58
N GLN A 145 13.06 3.88 5.31
CA GLN A 145 14.23 4.50 4.69
C GLN A 145 14.11 6.02 4.56
N PHE A 146 12.90 6.53 4.29
CA PHE A 146 12.64 7.95 4.13
C PHE A 146 12.54 8.64 5.49
N VAL A 147 11.98 7.96 6.50
CA VAL A 147 11.98 8.41 7.89
C VAL A 147 13.40 8.54 8.42
N ALA A 148 14.25 7.52 8.21
CA ALA A 148 15.65 7.56 8.63
C ALA A 148 16.45 8.69 7.96
N GLN A 149 16.02 9.14 6.77
CA GLN A 149 16.62 10.27 6.03
C GLN A 149 15.98 11.62 6.41
N GLY A 150 15.00 11.66 7.31
CA GLY A 150 14.26 12.88 7.65
C GLY A 150 13.42 13.45 6.50
N ARG A 151 13.09 12.64 5.48
CA ARG A 151 12.35 13.08 4.30
C ARG A 151 10.84 12.95 4.45
N ILE A 152 10.41 12.03 5.30
CA ILE A 152 9.03 11.91 5.77
C ILE A 152 9.05 11.67 7.28
N ARG A 153 7.91 11.89 7.94
CA ARG A 153 7.67 11.49 9.31
C ARG A 153 6.25 10.97 9.46
#